data_AF-A0A1M7MAT5-F1
#
_entry.id   AF-A0A1M7MAT5-F1
#
_cell.length_a   1.000
_cell.length_b   1.000
_cell.length_c   1.000
_cell.angle_alpha   90.00
_cell.angle_beta   90.00
_cell.angle_gamma   90.00
#
_symmetry.space_group_name_H-M   'P 1'
#
loop_
_entity.id
_entity.type
_entity.pdbx_description
1 polymer ?
#
loop_
_entity_poly.entity_id
_entity_poly.type
_entity_poly.pdbx_seq_one_letter_code
_entity_poly.pdbx_strand_id
1 'polypeptide(L)'
;MVKIKLIKEIIGKKLKPYGFKYYGKEPNSWIFSRKYNNLEQFVCIYDSRYGAGLRVELYTSMDKGDRSEIKSFYPLWEQEFNKLFWEYSDAQSFSQILNEFAPIIIDYGLDELELLSIPTREKLIRPTKEMQKILYDNHEEYCSRFMKAYNMKNEDIYQVIEDISSILKKNKDKNYEEIRELLIEIAAYYGNHICFQFDGEWKWDVDICTIIFHHNDEELECLPLQQIVFNWRDINIENGLKETFDELFL
;
A
#
# COMPACT_ATOMS: atom_id res chain seq x y z
N MET A 1 4.81 17.83 -20.69
CA MET A 1 5.34 17.06 -21.83
C MET A 1 6.87 16.88 -21.82
N VAL A 2 7.64 17.72 -21.10
CA VAL A 2 9.12 17.62 -21.02
C VAL A 2 9.63 16.48 -20.11
N LYS A 3 9.08 16.35 -18.90
CA LYS A 3 9.54 15.36 -17.89
C LYS A 3 9.54 13.92 -18.39
N ILE A 4 8.45 13.46 -19.02
CA ILE A 4 8.35 12.10 -19.55
C ILE A 4 9.43 11.80 -20.60
N LYS A 5 9.81 12.78 -21.42
CA LYS A 5 10.85 12.62 -22.42
C LYS A 5 12.21 12.38 -21.75
N LEU A 6 12.55 13.22 -20.75
CA LEU A 6 13.77 13.07 -19.96
C LEU A 6 13.82 11.74 -19.21
N ILE A 7 12.73 11.34 -18.56
CA ILE A 7 12.65 10.05 -17.85
C ILE A 7 12.87 8.88 -18.80
N LYS A 8 12.22 8.87 -19.98
CA LYS A 8 12.42 7.82 -20.98
C LYS A 8 13.84 7.82 -21.55
N GLU A 9 14.44 8.99 -21.76
CA GLU A 9 15.78 9.13 -22.31
C GLU A 9 16.88 8.74 -21.32
N ILE A 10 16.71 9.03 -20.03
CA ILE A 10 17.72 8.75 -18.99
C ILE A 10 17.44 7.38 -18.38
N ILE A 11 16.36 7.24 -17.60
CA ILE A 11 16.01 6.01 -16.90
C ILE A 11 15.65 4.90 -17.91
N GLY A 12 14.75 5.20 -18.85
CA GLY A 12 14.26 4.20 -19.80
C GLY A 12 15.36 3.58 -20.67
N LYS A 13 16.33 4.36 -21.13
CA LYS A 13 17.48 3.83 -21.89
C LYS A 13 18.37 2.93 -21.02
N LYS A 14 18.58 3.29 -19.75
CA LYS A 14 19.41 2.53 -18.80
C LYS A 14 18.76 1.22 -18.35
N LEU A 15 17.43 1.20 -18.21
CA LEU A 15 16.68 -0.02 -17.85
C LEU A 15 16.46 -0.99 -19.02
N LYS A 16 16.49 -0.50 -20.27
CA LYS A 16 16.22 -1.30 -21.48
C LYS A 16 17.06 -2.59 -21.59
N PRO A 17 18.38 -2.60 -21.32
CA PRO A 17 19.20 -3.83 -21.34
C PRO A 17 18.71 -4.92 -20.37
N TYR A 18 18.00 -4.53 -19.31
CA TYR A 18 17.47 -5.42 -18.27
C TYR A 18 16.04 -5.87 -18.54
N GLY A 19 15.54 -5.65 -19.77
CA GLY A 19 14.22 -6.11 -20.22
C GLY A 19 13.05 -5.17 -19.90
N PHE A 20 13.30 -4.04 -19.24
CA PHE A 20 12.26 -3.08 -18.92
C PHE A 20 11.78 -2.30 -20.14
N LYS A 21 10.48 -2.04 -20.17
CA LYS A 21 9.80 -1.19 -21.13
C LYS A 21 8.96 -0.17 -20.39
N TYR A 22 8.68 0.96 -21.05
CA TYR A 22 7.74 1.92 -20.49
C TYR A 22 6.35 1.29 -20.43
N TYR A 23 5.79 1.17 -19.23
CA TYR A 23 4.51 0.55 -18.96
C TYR A 23 3.38 1.56 -19.07
N GLY A 24 3.52 2.71 -18.41
CA GLY A 24 2.44 3.69 -18.37
C GLY A 24 2.74 4.91 -17.51
N LYS A 25 1.72 5.76 -17.40
CA LYS A 25 1.70 6.96 -16.55
C LYS A 25 0.51 6.84 -15.61
N GLU A 26 0.76 7.07 -14.32
CA GLU A 26 -0.27 7.33 -13.30
C GLU A 26 -0.17 8.80 -12.87
N PRO A 27 -1.13 9.35 -12.09
CA PRO A 27 -1.01 10.71 -11.57
C PRO A 27 0.31 10.93 -10.83
N ASN A 28 1.18 11.74 -11.44
CA ASN A 28 2.53 12.06 -10.99
C ASN A 28 3.53 10.89 -10.96
N SER A 29 3.28 9.82 -11.72
CA SER A 29 4.19 8.67 -11.77
C SER A 29 4.49 8.24 -13.21
N TRP A 30 5.73 7.78 -13.44
CA TRP A 30 6.15 7.15 -14.69
C TRP A 30 6.72 5.77 -14.41
N ILE A 31 6.08 4.76 -15.00
CA ILE A 31 6.31 3.36 -14.64
C ILE A 31 6.97 2.63 -15.80
N PHE A 32 8.03 1.89 -15.48
CA PHE A 32 8.66 0.91 -16.36
C PHE A 32 8.39 -0.48 -15.80
N SER A 33 8.13 -1.46 -16.67
CA SER A 33 7.93 -2.85 -16.25
C SER A 33 8.74 -3.84 -17.08
N ARG A 34 9.06 -4.98 -16.46
CA ARG A 34 9.55 -6.18 -17.14
C ARG A 34 8.81 -7.41 -16.62
N LYS A 35 8.77 -8.48 -17.43
CA LYS A 35 8.38 -9.80 -16.95
C LYS A 35 9.61 -10.51 -16.38
N TYR A 36 9.46 -11.07 -15.19
CA TYR A 36 10.49 -11.85 -14.49
C TYR A 36 9.80 -12.99 -13.72
N ASN A 37 10.17 -14.25 -13.97
CA ASN A 37 9.59 -15.44 -13.32
C ASN A 37 8.05 -15.43 -13.19
N ASN A 38 7.33 -15.20 -14.31
CA ASN A 38 5.87 -15.09 -14.38
C ASN A 38 5.22 -13.92 -13.61
N LEU A 39 6.02 -13.02 -13.04
CA LEU A 39 5.56 -11.79 -12.41
C LEU A 39 5.93 -10.58 -13.26
N GLU A 40 5.24 -9.47 -13.05
CA GLU A 40 5.67 -8.16 -13.51
C GLU A 40 6.43 -7.46 -12.39
N GLN A 41 7.62 -6.95 -12.70
CA GLN A 41 8.41 -6.08 -11.82
C GLN A 41 8.32 -4.65 -12.34
N PHE A 42 8.24 -3.69 -11.43
CA PHE A 42 7.99 -2.29 -11.75
C PHE A 42 9.05 -1.37 -11.15
N VAL A 43 9.52 -0.42 -11.95
CA VAL A 43 10.30 0.74 -11.50
C VAL A 43 9.43 1.97 -11.73
N CYS A 44 9.05 2.64 -10.64
CA CYS A 44 8.23 3.84 -10.67
C CYS A 44 9.06 5.06 -10.29
N ILE A 45 9.05 6.08 -11.15
CA ILE A 45 9.53 7.41 -10.82
C ILE A 45 8.32 8.24 -10.40
N TYR A 46 8.25 8.57 -9.12
CA TYR A 46 7.17 9.38 -8.53
C TYR A 46 7.61 10.82 -8.36
N ASP A 47 6.72 11.76 -8.67
CA ASP A 47 6.88 13.20 -8.53
C ASP A 47 5.85 13.71 -7.52
N SER A 48 6.31 14.43 -6.51
CA SER A 48 5.46 14.83 -5.39
C SER A 48 4.31 15.73 -5.83
N ARG A 49 3.15 15.54 -5.20
CA ARG A 49 1.97 16.40 -5.37
C ARG A 49 2.06 17.70 -4.58
N TYR A 50 2.92 17.73 -3.55
CA TYR A 50 3.04 18.82 -2.58
C TYR A 50 4.27 19.71 -2.82
N GLY A 51 5.11 19.37 -3.79
CA GLY A 51 6.33 20.11 -4.10
C GLY A 51 7.09 19.53 -5.28
N ALA A 52 8.13 20.24 -5.73
CA ALA A 52 8.98 19.80 -6.81
C ALA A 52 10.03 18.80 -6.29
N GLY A 53 9.64 17.53 -6.15
CA GLY A 53 10.51 16.48 -5.60
C GLY A 53 10.25 15.10 -6.20
N LEU A 54 11.31 14.35 -6.47
CA LEU A 54 11.24 12.99 -7.02
C LEU A 54 11.61 11.92 -6.00
N ARG A 55 11.03 10.71 -6.16
CA ARG A 55 11.51 9.47 -5.54
C ARG A 55 11.38 8.29 -6.49
N VAL A 56 12.01 7.17 -6.12
CA VAL A 56 11.89 5.89 -6.81
C VAL A 56 11.18 4.89 -5.92
N GLU A 57 10.25 4.16 -6.50
CA GLU A 57 9.57 3.03 -5.87
C GLU A 57 9.71 1.79 -6.74
N LEU A 58 10.07 0.68 -6.10
CA LEU A 58 10.18 -0.65 -6.69
C LEU A 58 9.07 -1.54 -6.12
N TYR A 59 8.36 -2.26 -6.99
CA TYR A 59 7.30 -3.19 -6.56
C TYR A 59 7.05 -4.25 -7.63
N THR A 60 6.21 -5.24 -7.32
CA THR A 60 5.90 -6.34 -8.23
C THR A 60 4.39 -6.55 -8.37
N SER A 61 3.99 -7.39 -9.32
CA SER A 61 2.58 -7.80 -9.48
C SER A 61 2.11 -8.76 -8.38
N MET A 62 3.01 -9.26 -7.53
CA MET A 62 2.67 -10.09 -6.37
C MET A 62 2.03 -9.26 -5.25
N ASP A 63 2.59 -8.07 -5.03
CA ASP A 63 2.08 -7.08 -4.11
C ASP A 63 2.43 -5.68 -4.63
N LYS A 64 1.41 -4.93 -5.06
CA LYS A 64 1.60 -3.56 -5.54
C LYS A 64 1.70 -2.53 -4.41
N GLY A 65 1.32 -2.92 -3.18
CA GLY A 65 1.43 -2.12 -1.97
C GLY A 65 2.77 -2.27 -1.26
N ASP A 66 3.43 -3.42 -1.42
CA ASP A 66 4.81 -3.65 -0.94
C ASP A 66 5.81 -2.91 -1.85
N ARG A 67 6.00 -1.61 -1.55
CA ARG A 67 6.86 -0.71 -2.31
C ARG A 67 8.18 -0.48 -1.56
N SER A 68 9.28 -0.78 -2.22
CA SER A 68 10.62 -0.51 -1.73
C SER A 68 11.16 0.79 -2.32
N GLU A 69 11.59 1.72 -1.47
CA GLU A 69 12.19 3.00 -1.87
C GLU A 69 13.73 2.90 -1.78
N ILE A 70 14.46 3.85 -2.38
CA ILE A 70 15.94 3.85 -2.39
C ILE A 70 16.53 3.66 -0.98
N LYS A 71 15.92 4.25 0.06
CA LYS A 71 16.35 4.08 1.45
C LYS A 71 16.40 2.63 1.94
N SER A 72 15.60 1.75 1.35
CA SER A 72 15.48 0.35 1.74
C SER A 72 16.56 -0.53 1.14
N PHE A 73 17.07 -0.17 -0.05
CA PHE A 73 17.97 -1.04 -0.81
C PHE A 73 19.32 -0.40 -1.17
N TYR A 74 19.53 0.89 -0.94
CA TYR A 74 20.80 1.55 -1.19
C TYR A 74 21.66 1.61 0.09
N PRO A 75 22.79 0.88 0.17
CA PRO A 75 23.56 0.75 1.41
C PRO A 75 24.18 2.06 1.93
N LEU A 76 24.41 3.03 1.06
CA LEU A 76 25.00 4.32 1.43
C LEU A 76 23.96 5.39 1.71
N TRP A 77 22.67 5.01 1.80
CA TRP A 77 21.55 5.93 2.02
C TRP A 77 21.81 6.90 3.16
N GLU A 78 21.99 6.42 4.39
CA GLU A 78 22.15 7.29 5.56
C GLU A 78 23.35 8.23 5.48
N GLN A 79 24.39 7.84 4.74
CA GLN A 79 25.65 8.59 4.60
C GLN A 79 25.56 9.66 3.51
N GLU A 80 24.86 9.36 2.41
CA GLU A 80 24.80 10.22 1.22
C GLU A 80 23.50 11.02 1.13
N PHE A 81 22.43 10.50 1.73
CA PHE A 81 21.06 10.97 1.52
C PHE A 81 20.21 10.85 2.80
N ASN A 82 19.89 11.99 3.39
CA ASN A 82 18.91 12.06 4.48
C ASN A 82 17.70 12.91 4.07
N LYS A 83 16.99 12.46 3.03
CA LYS A 83 15.86 13.20 2.43
C LYS A 83 14.72 12.28 2.01
N LEU A 84 13.48 12.74 2.12
CA LEU A 84 12.31 11.99 1.63
C LEU A 84 12.14 12.09 0.11
N PHE A 85 12.52 13.23 -0.46
CA PHE A 85 12.45 13.51 -1.89
C PHE A 85 13.73 14.18 -2.37
N TRP A 86 14.06 13.99 -3.65
CA TRP A 86 15.07 14.77 -4.34
C TRP A 86 14.41 15.97 -4.99
N GLU A 87 14.67 17.13 -4.39
CA GLU A 87 14.09 18.39 -4.85
C GLU A 87 14.76 18.88 -6.14
N TYR A 88 13.95 19.44 -7.04
CA TYR A 88 14.43 20.08 -8.27
C TYR A 88 13.73 21.44 -8.45
N SER A 89 14.43 22.38 -9.06
CA SER A 89 13.91 23.72 -9.37
C SER A 89 13.77 23.96 -10.86
N ASP A 90 14.43 23.15 -11.69
CA ASP A 90 14.49 23.30 -13.14
C ASP A 90 14.71 21.96 -13.86
N ALA A 91 14.79 22.00 -15.19
CA ALA A 91 15.01 20.80 -16.00
C ALA A 91 16.41 20.18 -15.84
N GLN A 92 17.41 20.98 -15.44
CA GLN A 92 18.78 20.53 -15.27
C GLN A 92 18.92 19.72 -13.98
N SER A 93 18.48 20.28 -12.85
CA SER A 93 18.39 19.60 -11.55
C SER A 93 17.51 18.35 -11.63
N PHE A 94 16.38 18.42 -12.33
CA PHE A 94 15.55 17.24 -12.62
C PHE A 94 16.33 16.13 -13.35
N SER A 95 17.10 16.49 -14.39
CA SER A 95 17.90 15.53 -15.14
C SER A 95 19.06 14.97 -14.32
N GLN A 96 19.67 15.76 -13.44
CA GLN A 96 20.73 15.31 -12.54
C GLN A 96 20.22 14.23 -11.59
N ILE A 97 19.04 14.43 -10.98
CA ILE A 97 18.41 13.43 -10.11
C ILE A 97 18.16 12.12 -10.87
N LEU A 98 17.65 12.18 -12.10
CA LEU A 98 17.44 10.98 -12.90
C LEU A 98 18.76 10.24 -13.22
N ASN A 99 19.85 10.98 -13.41
CA ASN A 99 21.16 10.38 -13.63
C ASN A 99 21.76 9.78 -12.33
N GLU A 100 21.35 10.27 -11.16
CA GLU A 100 21.70 9.71 -9.86
C GLU A 100 20.88 8.45 -9.55
N PHE A 101 19.59 8.45 -9.87
CA PHE A 101 18.71 7.27 -9.71
C PHE A 101 19.11 6.10 -10.60
N ALA A 102 19.50 6.36 -11.84
CA ALA A 102 19.79 5.30 -12.81
C ALA A 102 20.82 4.25 -12.30
N PRO A 103 22.03 4.61 -11.86
CA PRO A 103 22.98 3.62 -11.32
C PRO A 103 22.45 2.95 -10.05
N ILE A 104 21.82 3.68 -9.13
CA ILE A 104 21.26 3.11 -7.89
C ILE A 104 20.24 2.00 -8.21
N ILE A 105 19.34 2.24 -9.17
CA ILE A 105 18.34 1.24 -9.59
C ILE A 105 19.03 0.03 -10.23
N ILE A 106 20.05 0.25 -11.06
CA ILE A 106 20.73 -0.84 -11.77
C ILE A 106 21.59 -1.68 -10.84
N ASP A 107 22.35 -1.04 -9.98
CA ASP A 107 23.38 -1.69 -9.16
C ASP A 107 22.79 -2.32 -7.89
N TYR A 108 21.65 -1.82 -7.40
CA TYR A 108 21.02 -2.29 -6.16
C TYR A 108 19.54 -2.62 -6.32
N GLY A 109 18.79 -1.81 -7.08
CA GLY A 109 17.34 -1.97 -7.21
C GLY A 109 16.89 -3.24 -7.96
N LEU A 110 17.73 -3.81 -8.82
CA LEU A 110 17.39 -5.05 -9.52
C LEU A 110 17.35 -6.26 -8.57
N ASP A 111 18.33 -6.38 -7.67
CA ASP A 111 18.36 -7.44 -6.66
C ASP A 111 17.19 -7.29 -5.69
N GLU A 112 16.87 -6.06 -5.29
CA GLU A 112 15.68 -5.77 -4.48
C GLU A 112 14.39 -6.22 -5.17
N LEU A 113 14.24 -5.98 -6.48
CA LEU A 113 13.08 -6.47 -7.23
C LEU A 113 13.01 -8.01 -7.26
N GLU A 114 14.15 -8.71 -7.29
CA GLU A 114 14.20 -10.17 -7.18
C GLU A 114 13.74 -10.63 -5.80
N LEU A 115 14.21 -9.99 -4.72
CA LEU A 115 13.77 -10.24 -3.34
C LEU A 115 12.26 -10.01 -3.19
N LEU A 116 11.75 -8.90 -3.74
CA LEU A 116 10.33 -8.58 -3.73
C LEU A 116 9.48 -9.59 -4.53
N SER A 117 10.11 -10.34 -5.44
CA SER A 117 9.45 -11.37 -6.27
C SER A 117 9.39 -12.75 -5.61
N ILE A 118 10.00 -12.93 -4.43
CA ILE A 118 9.95 -14.19 -3.70
C ILE A 118 8.56 -14.31 -3.03
N PRO A 119 7.78 -15.36 -3.36
CA PRO A 119 6.51 -15.59 -2.69
C PRO A 119 6.76 -16.01 -1.25
N THR A 120 6.48 -15.12 -0.31
CA THR A 120 6.38 -15.47 1.11
C THR A 120 4.93 -15.80 1.45
N ARG A 121 4.73 -16.55 2.54
CA ARG A 121 3.40 -16.86 3.04
C ARG A 121 2.59 -15.57 3.25
N GLU A 122 3.24 -14.55 3.81
CA GLU A 122 2.69 -13.23 4.10
C GLU A 122 2.29 -12.52 2.81
N LYS A 123 3.13 -12.51 1.77
CA LYS A 123 2.83 -11.86 0.47
C LYS A 123 1.66 -12.50 -0.28
N LEU A 124 1.35 -13.76 0.00
CA LEU A 124 0.20 -14.46 -0.58
C LEU A 124 -1.11 -14.22 0.18
N ILE A 125 -1.06 -13.62 1.38
CA ILE A 125 -2.24 -13.32 2.19
C ILE A 125 -2.96 -12.09 1.62
N ARG A 126 -4.16 -12.32 1.06
CA ARG A 126 -4.99 -11.31 0.42
C ARG A 126 -6.47 -11.55 0.72
N PRO A 127 -7.27 -10.50 0.95
CA PRO A 127 -8.71 -10.62 0.88
C PRO A 127 -9.14 -11.31 -0.42
N THR A 128 -9.92 -12.38 -0.32
CA THR A 128 -10.50 -13.03 -1.50
C THR A 128 -11.83 -12.37 -1.87
N LYS A 129 -12.26 -12.51 -3.13
CA LYS A 129 -13.58 -12.04 -3.58
C LYS A 129 -14.72 -12.62 -2.75
N GLU A 130 -14.59 -13.88 -2.34
CA GLU A 130 -15.53 -14.55 -1.45
C GLU A 130 -15.60 -13.86 -0.08
N MET A 131 -14.45 -13.56 0.54
CA MET A 131 -14.42 -12.85 1.82
C MET A 131 -15.02 -11.44 1.70
N GLN A 132 -14.73 -10.73 0.60
CA GLN A 132 -15.31 -9.42 0.34
C GLN A 132 -16.85 -9.51 0.25
N LYS A 133 -17.36 -10.51 -0.48
CA LYS A 133 -18.80 -10.70 -0.65
C LYS A 133 -19.49 -11.06 0.66
N ILE A 134 -18.87 -11.98 1.42
CA ILE A 134 -19.35 -12.36 2.76
C ILE A 134 -19.41 -11.14 3.68
N LEU A 135 -18.38 -10.29 3.67
CA LEU A 135 -18.36 -9.05 4.45
C LEU A 135 -19.52 -8.13 4.04
N TYR A 136 -19.66 -7.84 2.74
CA TYR A 136 -20.70 -6.93 2.25
C TYR A 136 -22.11 -7.42 2.59
N ASP A 137 -22.39 -8.71 2.43
CA ASP A 137 -23.73 -9.24 2.63
C ASP A 137 -24.13 -9.35 4.11
N ASN A 138 -23.15 -9.37 5.04
CA ASN A 138 -23.39 -9.74 6.44
C ASN A 138 -22.68 -8.82 7.46
N HIS A 139 -22.23 -7.62 7.08
CA HIS A 139 -21.43 -6.75 7.96
C HIS A 139 -22.13 -6.42 9.29
N GLU A 140 -23.46 -6.27 9.31
CA GLU A 140 -24.21 -5.98 10.55
C GLU A 140 -24.20 -7.18 11.52
N GLU A 141 -24.43 -8.40 10.98
CA GLU A 141 -24.42 -9.64 11.76
C GLU A 141 -23.02 -9.90 12.32
N TYR A 142 -22.00 -9.81 11.47
CA TYR A 142 -20.61 -10.03 11.88
C TYR A 142 -20.14 -9.01 12.92
N CYS A 143 -20.48 -7.73 12.76
CA CYS A 143 -20.20 -6.69 13.76
C CYS A 143 -20.85 -7.04 15.11
N SER A 144 -22.14 -7.36 15.09
CA SER A 144 -22.88 -7.74 16.31
C SER A 144 -22.29 -8.98 16.99
N ARG A 145 -21.90 -9.98 16.20
CA ARG A 145 -21.26 -11.21 16.67
C ARG A 145 -19.91 -10.92 17.33
N PHE A 146 -19.07 -10.10 16.68
CA PHE A 146 -17.77 -9.69 17.19
C PHE A 146 -17.89 -8.91 18.51
N MET A 147 -18.76 -7.90 18.53
CA MET A 147 -19.01 -7.09 19.73
C MET A 147 -19.42 -7.97 20.92
N LYS A 148 -20.31 -8.93 20.69
CA LYS A 148 -20.75 -9.87 21.73
C LYS A 148 -19.63 -10.81 22.18
N ALA A 149 -18.84 -11.35 21.25
CA ALA A 149 -17.78 -12.30 21.55
C ALA A 149 -16.63 -11.68 22.36
N TYR A 150 -16.29 -10.42 22.08
CA TYR A 150 -15.20 -9.70 22.72
C TYR A 150 -15.65 -8.71 23.80
N ASN A 151 -16.96 -8.62 24.05
CA ASN A 151 -17.58 -7.67 24.99
C ASN A 151 -17.19 -6.21 24.68
N MET A 152 -17.14 -5.88 23.39
CA MET A 152 -16.85 -4.53 22.91
C MET A 152 -18.03 -3.60 23.15
N LYS A 153 -17.75 -2.32 23.32
CA LYS A 153 -18.73 -1.25 23.47
C LYS A 153 -18.68 -0.33 22.26
N ASN A 154 -19.69 0.53 22.12
CA ASN A 154 -19.59 1.65 21.18
C ASN A 154 -18.57 2.64 21.75
N GLU A 155 -17.39 2.63 21.16
CA GLU A 155 -16.24 3.43 21.58
C GLU A 155 -15.82 4.37 20.45
N ASP A 156 -15.00 5.36 20.78
CA ASP A 156 -14.35 6.19 19.77
C ASP A 156 -13.45 5.34 18.86
N ILE A 157 -13.34 5.74 17.59
CA ILE A 157 -12.58 4.97 16.58
C ILE A 157 -11.13 4.68 16.97
N TYR A 158 -10.45 5.55 17.72
CA TYR A 158 -9.08 5.26 18.15
C TYR A 158 -9.03 4.11 19.16
N GLN A 159 -10.00 4.02 20.06
CA GLN A 159 -10.09 2.90 21.00
C GLN A 159 -10.42 1.60 20.25
N VAL A 160 -11.32 1.66 19.27
CA VAL A 160 -11.63 0.55 18.36
C VAL A 160 -10.36 0.06 17.65
N ILE A 161 -9.53 0.96 17.13
CA ILE A 161 -8.26 0.64 16.45
C ILE A 161 -7.27 -0.03 17.41
N GLU A 162 -7.16 0.45 18.65
CA GLU A 162 -6.29 -0.16 19.67
C GLU A 162 -6.74 -1.59 20.02
N ASP A 163 -8.04 -1.79 20.21
CA ASP A 163 -8.62 -3.08 20.55
C ASP A 163 -8.45 -4.10 19.43
N ILE A 164 -8.71 -3.67 18.19
CA ILE A 164 -8.44 -4.47 16.99
C ILE A 164 -6.96 -4.85 16.94
N SER A 165 -6.07 -3.87 17.09
CA SER A 165 -4.62 -4.10 17.06
C SER A 165 -4.18 -5.12 18.11
N SER A 166 -4.75 -5.06 19.33
CA SER A 166 -4.51 -6.03 20.40
C SER A 166 -4.97 -7.44 20.01
N ILE A 167 -6.16 -7.56 19.40
CA ILE A 167 -6.71 -8.85 18.96
C ILE A 167 -5.88 -9.44 17.81
N LEU A 168 -5.49 -8.63 16.83
CA LEU A 168 -4.63 -9.08 15.73
C LEU A 168 -3.28 -9.58 16.25
N LYS A 169 -2.64 -8.85 17.18
CA LYS A 169 -1.39 -9.27 17.83
C LYS A 169 -1.53 -10.59 18.58
N LYS A 170 -2.63 -10.81 19.30
CA LYS A 170 -2.91 -12.09 20.00
C LYS A 170 -3.07 -13.27 19.05
N ASN A 171 -3.43 -13.02 17.79
CA ASN A 171 -3.66 -14.05 16.77
C ASN A 171 -2.58 -14.06 15.68
N LYS A 172 -1.44 -13.39 15.88
CA LYS A 172 -0.38 -13.27 14.86
C LYS A 172 0.19 -14.60 14.37
N ASP A 173 0.25 -15.61 15.24
CA ASP A 173 0.89 -16.89 14.95
C ASP A 173 -0.09 -17.91 14.32
N LYS A 174 -1.39 -17.56 14.22
CA LYS A 174 -2.39 -18.43 13.59
C LYS A 174 -2.13 -18.56 12.09
N ASN A 175 -2.58 -19.66 11.49
CA ASN A 175 -2.55 -19.76 10.04
C ASN A 175 -3.66 -18.92 9.40
N TYR A 176 -3.46 -18.53 8.13
CA TYR A 176 -4.40 -17.64 7.46
C TYR A 176 -5.80 -18.26 7.38
N GLU A 177 -5.90 -19.53 6.99
CA GLU A 177 -7.19 -20.23 6.87
C GLU A 177 -7.97 -20.30 8.20
N GLU A 178 -7.27 -20.47 9.33
CA GLU A 178 -7.88 -20.47 10.67
C GLU A 178 -8.43 -19.10 11.10
N ILE A 179 -7.83 -18.01 10.64
CA ILE A 179 -8.19 -16.66 11.09
C ILE A 179 -9.09 -15.93 10.10
N ARG A 180 -9.29 -16.44 8.88
CA ARG A 180 -10.07 -15.78 7.81
C ARG A 180 -11.43 -15.25 8.29
N GLU A 181 -12.20 -16.07 8.99
CA GLU A 181 -13.52 -15.67 9.50
C GLU A 181 -13.42 -14.56 10.55
N LEU A 182 -12.46 -14.65 11.47
CA LEU A 182 -12.20 -13.61 12.45
C LEU A 182 -11.76 -12.28 11.79
N LEU A 183 -10.97 -12.34 10.71
CA LEU A 183 -10.57 -11.12 9.98
C LEU A 183 -11.79 -10.44 9.32
N ILE A 184 -12.77 -11.21 8.84
CA ILE A 184 -14.03 -10.66 8.31
C ILE A 184 -14.83 -10.00 9.44
N GLU A 185 -14.93 -10.65 10.60
CA GLU A 185 -15.62 -10.09 11.77
C GLU A 185 -14.99 -8.77 12.24
N ILE A 186 -13.66 -8.73 12.33
CA ILE A 186 -12.91 -7.53 12.69
C ILE A 186 -13.15 -6.42 11.65
N ALA A 187 -13.12 -6.75 10.36
CA ALA A 187 -13.39 -5.79 9.30
C ALA A 187 -14.82 -5.25 9.33
N ALA A 188 -15.81 -6.10 9.67
CA ALA A 188 -17.18 -5.68 9.89
C ALA A 188 -17.29 -4.73 11.08
N TYR A 189 -16.68 -5.08 12.21
CA TYR A 189 -16.67 -4.23 13.41
C TYR A 189 -16.05 -2.84 13.14
N TYR A 190 -14.87 -2.84 12.51
CA TYR A 190 -14.15 -1.63 12.13
C TYR A 190 -14.95 -0.77 11.13
N GLY A 191 -15.45 -1.38 10.06
CA GLY A 191 -16.20 -0.67 9.03
C GLY A 191 -17.50 -0.06 9.55
N ASN A 192 -18.23 -0.77 10.42
CA ASN A 192 -19.45 -0.20 11.02
C ASN A 192 -19.14 1.00 11.93
N HIS A 193 -17.98 1.04 12.60
CA HIS A 193 -17.56 2.22 13.37
C HIS A 193 -17.21 3.41 12.46
N ILE A 194 -16.58 3.16 11.32
CA ILE A 194 -16.35 4.20 10.30
C ILE A 194 -17.69 4.75 9.81
N CYS A 195 -18.62 3.88 9.42
CA CYS A 195 -19.96 4.29 8.99
C CYS A 195 -20.68 5.12 10.06
N PHE A 196 -20.63 4.69 11.32
CA PHE A 196 -21.27 5.40 12.42
C PHE A 196 -20.65 6.78 12.69
N GLN A 197 -19.32 6.90 12.64
CA GLN A 197 -18.62 8.13 12.98
C GLN A 197 -18.59 9.16 11.85
N PHE A 198 -18.57 8.70 10.59
CA PHE A 198 -18.37 9.54 9.41
C PHE A 198 -19.54 9.52 8.43
N ASP A 199 -20.70 9.02 8.85
CA ASP A 199 -21.90 8.86 8.01
C ASP A 199 -21.59 8.12 6.69
N GLY A 200 -20.77 7.06 6.81
CA GLY A 200 -20.28 6.29 5.67
C GLY A 200 -21.27 5.24 5.18
N GLU A 201 -21.17 4.90 3.90
CA GLU A 201 -22.03 3.92 3.24
C GLU A 201 -21.21 2.75 2.70
N TRP A 202 -21.63 1.52 3.03
CA TRP A 202 -21.09 0.31 2.41
C TRP A 202 -21.47 0.24 0.93
N LYS A 203 -20.48 -0.02 0.07
CA LYS A 203 -20.65 -0.20 -1.37
C LYS A 203 -20.04 -1.52 -1.83
N TRP A 204 -20.61 -2.03 -2.91
CA TRP A 204 -20.10 -3.19 -3.63
C TRP A 204 -19.78 -2.77 -5.06
N ASP A 205 -18.50 -2.77 -5.41
CA ASP A 205 -18.04 -2.45 -6.76
C ASP A 205 -16.87 -3.36 -7.19
N VAL A 206 -16.89 -3.82 -8.44
CA VAL A 206 -15.88 -4.70 -9.07
C VAL A 206 -15.33 -5.81 -8.16
N ASP A 207 -16.22 -6.54 -7.48
CA ASP A 207 -15.90 -7.61 -6.52
C ASP A 207 -15.17 -7.18 -5.22
N ILE A 208 -15.29 -5.90 -4.86
CA ILE A 208 -14.68 -5.30 -3.67
C ILE A 208 -15.78 -4.67 -2.81
N CYS A 209 -15.68 -4.91 -1.50
CA CYS A 209 -16.50 -4.26 -0.48
C CYS A 209 -15.76 -3.03 0.05
N THR A 210 -16.39 -1.86 -0.09
CA THR A 210 -15.81 -0.56 0.26
C THR A 210 -16.76 0.23 1.14
N ILE A 211 -16.25 1.25 1.82
CA ILE A 211 -17.06 2.24 2.53
C ILE A 211 -16.72 3.59 1.93
N ILE A 212 -17.74 4.30 1.44
CA ILE A 212 -17.60 5.67 0.94
C ILE A 212 -18.13 6.62 2.01
N PHE A 213 -17.39 7.67 2.33
CA PHE A 213 -17.79 8.69 3.30
C PHE A 213 -17.22 10.06 2.91
N HIS A 214 -17.75 11.12 3.52
CA HIS A 214 -17.31 12.49 3.23
C HIS A 214 -16.53 13.08 4.41
N HIS A 215 -15.41 13.72 4.12
CA HIS A 215 -14.63 14.48 5.09
C HIS A 215 -14.05 15.73 4.42
N ASN A 216 -14.23 16.91 5.03
CA ASN A 216 -13.73 18.20 4.52
C ASN A 216 -14.07 18.46 3.03
N ASP A 217 -15.31 18.18 2.62
CA ASP A 217 -15.81 18.30 1.24
C ASP A 217 -15.17 17.33 0.21
N GLU A 218 -14.37 16.37 0.67
CA GLU A 218 -13.80 15.31 -0.15
C GLU A 218 -14.55 13.99 0.07
N GLU A 219 -14.75 13.22 -1.02
CA GLU A 219 -15.22 11.84 -0.96
C GLU A 219 -14.02 10.92 -0.73
N LEU A 220 -14.09 10.14 0.35
CA LEU A 220 -13.04 9.22 0.77
C LEU A 220 -13.55 7.79 0.69
N GLU A 221 -12.61 6.86 0.47
CA GLU A 221 -12.88 5.44 0.34
C GLU A 221 -12.07 4.66 1.38
N CYS A 222 -12.74 3.81 2.15
CA CYS A 222 -12.13 2.83 3.03
C CYS A 222 -12.35 1.41 2.50
N LEU A 223 -11.29 0.59 2.58
CA LEU A 223 -11.27 -0.82 2.21
C LEU A 223 -11.12 -1.68 3.49
N PRO A 224 -12.17 -1.84 4.31
CA PRO A 224 -12.03 -2.35 5.68
C PRO A 224 -11.37 -3.73 5.73
N LEU A 225 -11.80 -4.66 4.87
CA LEU A 225 -11.20 -6.01 4.84
C LEU A 225 -9.73 -5.98 4.45
N GLN A 226 -9.35 -5.11 3.51
CA GLN A 226 -7.97 -4.99 3.07
C GLN A 226 -7.09 -4.41 4.18
N GLN A 227 -7.55 -3.35 4.83
CA GLN A 227 -6.84 -2.73 5.95
C GLN A 227 -6.62 -3.73 7.08
N ILE A 228 -7.64 -4.50 7.46
CA ILE A 228 -7.53 -5.50 8.54
C ILE A 228 -6.62 -6.68 8.15
N VAL A 229 -6.79 -7.25 6.95
CA VAL A 229 -5.97 -8.39 6.50
C VAL A 229 -4.50 -8.00 6.40
N PHE A 230 -4.20 -6.80 5.88
CA PHE A 230 -2.82 -6.33 5.74
C PHE A 230 -2.20 -5.99 7.09
N ASN A 231 -2.96 -5.39 8.01
CA ASN A 231 -2.47 -5.14 9.37
C ASN A 231 -2.19 -6.43 10.16
N TRP A 232 -2.96 -7.50 9.93
CA TRP A 232 -2.64 -8.81 10.51
C TRP A 232 -1.40 -9.44 9.87
N ARG A 233 -1.26 -9.32 8.55
CA ARG A 233 -0.10 -9.81 7.80
C ARG A 233 1.19 -9.10 8.24
N ASP A 234 1.13 -7.79 8.39
CA ASP A 234 2.28 -6.92 8.67
C ASP A 234 2.33 -6.49 10.15
N ILE A 235 1.85 -7.35 11.05
CA ILE A 235 1.61 -7.06 12.47
C ILE A 235 2.83 -6.59 13.28
N ASN A 236 4.03 -6.72 12.72
CA ASN A 236 5.27 -6.22 13.31
C ASN A 236 5.44 -4.69 13.15
N ILE A 237 4.61 -4.04 12.32
CA ILE A 237 4.53 -2.59 12.22
C ILE A 237 3.72 -2.09 13.42
N GLU A 238 4.38 -1.37 14.34
CA GLU A 238 3.67 -0.73 15.45
C GLU A 238 2.69 0.31 14.91
N ASN A 239 1.48 0.34 15.46
CA ASN A 239 0.43 1.30 15.09
C ASN A 239 -0.03 1.26 13.61
N GLY A 240 0.27 0.21 12.85
CA GLY A 240 -0.04 0.16 11.41
C GLY A 240 -1.50 0.49 11.04
N LEU A 241 -2.47 0.02 11.84
CA LEU A 241 -3.89 0.29 11.56
C LEU A 241 -4.25 1.75 11.87
N LYS A 242 -3.63 2.33 12.90
CA LYS A 242 -3.77 3.75 13.23
C LYS A 242 -3.16 4.62 12.14
N GLU A 243 -1.96 4.29 11.67
CA GLU A 243 -1.32 5.01 10.57
C GLU A 243 -2.17 4.94 9.29
N THR A 244 -2.66 3.74 8.95
CA THR A 244 -3.57 3.55 7.80
C THR A 244 -4.86 4.37 7.95
N PHE A 245 -5.40 4.46 9.17
CA PHE A 245 -6.58 5.27 9.45
C PHE A 245 -6.27 6.75 9.31
N ASP A 246 -5.21 7.25 9.95
CA ASP A 246 -4.81 8.66 9.89
C ASP A 246 -4.55 9.11 8.44
N GLU A 247 -3.93 8.28 7.62
CA GLU A 247 -3.70 8.54 6.19
C GLU A 247 -4.97 8.75 5.37
N LEU A 248 -6.12 8.21 5.79
CA LEU A 248 -7.40 8.48 5.11
C LEU A 248 -7.87 9.93 5.31
N PHE A 249 -7.40 10.62 6.36
CA PHE A 249 -7.88 11.95 6.77
C PHE A 249 -6.81 13.06 6.65
N LEU A 250 -5.63 12.75 6.08
CA LEU A 250 -4.54 13.70 5.80
C LEU A 250 -4.63 14.30 4.39
#